data_AF-A0A380DIL1-F1
#
_entry.id   AF-A0A380DIL1-F1
#
_cell.length_a   1.000
_cell.length_b   1.000
_cell.length_c   1.000
_cell.angle_alpha   90.00
_cell.angle_beta   90.00
_cell.angle_gamma   90.00
#
_symmetry.space_group_name_H-M   'P 1'
#
loop_
_entity.id
_entity.type
_entity.pdbx_description
1 polymer ?
#
loop_
_entity_poly.entity_id
_entity_poly.type
_entity_poly.pdbx_seq_one_letter_code
_entity_poly.pdbx_strand_id
1 'polypeptide(L)'
;MIFVTNQGSHSELQSIAQVATHYSIPIITISSTANNPVAQIADYALIYGRTDENEMRMAATTSLFAQLFTVDILYYRFVALNYHAILDCITQSKMALDNYRKHLATIDFKH
;
A
#
# COMPACT_ATOMS: atom_id res chain seq x y z
N MET A 1 2.29 -0.06 11.47
CA MET A 1 1.55 0.92 10.66
C MET A 1 2.32 1.17 9.37
N ILE A 2 1.64 1.28 8.23
CA ILE A 2 2.30 1.55 6.94
C ILE A 2 1.79 2.88 6.39
N PHE A 3 2.70 3.80 6.10
CA PHE A 3 2.38 5.07 5.44
C PHE A 3 2.87 5.05 3.99
N VAL A 4 2.00 5.41 3.05
CA VAL A 4 2.35 5.61 1.65
C VAL A 4 2.25 7.10 1.37
N THR A 5 3.38 7.75 1.07
CA THR A 5 3.42 9.19 0.87
C THR A 5 4.57 9.58 -0.03
N ASN A 6 4.40 10.56 -0.91
CA ASN A 6 5.52 11.03 -1.71
C ASN A 6 6.51 11.86 -0.87
N GLN A 7 6.01 12.92 -0.23
CA GLN A 7 6.83 13.93 0.48
C GLN A 7 6.63 13.94 2.00
N GLY A 8 5.69 13.17 2.56
CA GLY A 8 5.49 13.06 4.02
C GLY A 8 5.23 14.36 4.78
N SER A 9 4.88 15.45 4.11
CA SER A 9 4.77 16.79 4.72
C SER A 9 3.36 17.15 5.20
N HIS A 10 2.35 16.33 4.89
CA HIS A 10 0.97 16.59 5.32
C HIS A 10 0.87 16.50 6.85
N SER A 11 0.24 17.49 7.48
CA SER A 11 0.15 17.61 8.94
C SER A 11 -0.56 16.41 9.58
N GLU A 12 -1.66 15.95 8.97
CA GLU A 12 -2.44 14.79 9.44
C GLU A 12 -1.58 13.51 9.49
N LEU A 13 -0.80 13.27 8.43
CA LEU A 13 0.13 12.13 8.33
C LEU A 13 1.19 12.18 9.45
N GLN A 14 1.75 13.35 9.70
CA GLN A 14 2.73 13.56 10.78
C GLN A 14 2.09 13.35 12.15
N SER A 15 0.87 13.85 12.39
CA SER A 15 0.16 13.65 13.65
C SER A 15 -0.14 12.18 13.92
N ILE A 16 -0.59 11.43 12.91
CA ILE A 16 -0.84 9.98 13.04
C ILE A 16 0.48 9.26 13.34
N ALA A 17 1.56 9.60 12.62
CA ALA A 17 2.87 8.98 12.83
C ALA A 17 3.42 9.27 14.23
N GLN A 18 3.29 10.49 14.74
CA GLN A 18 3.67 10.85 16.11
C GLN A 18 2.89 10.04 17.16
N VAL A 19 1.58 9.87 16.97
CA VAL A 19 0.75 9.04 17.84
C VAL A 19 1.22 7.58 17.79
N ALA A 20 1.48 7.04 16.59
CA ALA A 20 1.98 5.67 16.44
C ALA A 20 3.33 5.48 17.17
N THR A 21 4.27 6.42 17.03
CA THR A 21 5.54 6.43 17.75
C THR A 21 5.32 6.48 19.27
N HIS A 22 4.41 7.33 19.77
CA HIS A 22 4.09 7.43 21.20
C HIS A 22 3.62 6.09 21.80
N TYR A 23 2.83 5.33 21.04
CA TYR A 23 2.35 4.01 21.45
C TYR A 23 3.31 2.87 21.08
N SER A 24 4.54 3.17 20.63
CA SER A 24 5.53 2.17 20.21
C SER A 24 5.02 1.21 19.13
N ILE A 25 4.13 1.69 18.27
CA ILE A 25 3.64 0.94 17.12
C ILE A 25 4.70 1.02 16.03
N PRO A 26 5.22 -0.11 15.51
CA PRO A 26 6.23 -0.09 14.46
C PRO A 26 5.73 0.62 13.20
N ILE A 27 6.54 1.48 12.61
CA ILE A 27 6.22 2.31 11.46
C ILE A 27 7.08 1.89 10.27
N ILE A 28 6.40 1.63 9.14
CA ILE A 28 7.02 1.45 7.83
C ILE A 28 6.53 2.59 6.92
N THR A 29 7.42 3.21 6.16
CA THR A 29 7.06 4.25 5.19
C THR A 29 7.48 3.85 3.79
N ILE A 30 6.62 4.10 2.80
CA ILE A 30 6.93 4.03 1.37
C ILE A 30 6.94 5.47 0.83
N SER A 31 8.11 5.98 0.44
CA SER A 31 8.28 7.37 -0.03
C SER A 31 9.33 7.57 -1.12
N SER A 32 9.30 8.70 -1.81
CA SER A 32 10.29 8.99 -2.87
C SER A 32 11.68 9.32 -2.33
N THR A 33 11.75 9.71 -1.06
CA THR A 33 12.99 10.08 -0.37
C THR A 33 12.88 9.75 1.11
N ALA A 34 14.01 9.43 1.74
CA ALA A 34 14.11 9.32 3.20
C ALA A 34 14.14 10.69 3.89
N ASN A 35 14.40 11.77 3.15
CA ASN A 35 14.44 13.12 3.67
C ASN A 35 13.05 13.74 3.74
N ASN A 36 12.16 13.15 4.56
CA ASN A 36 10.86 13.72 4.86
C ASN A 36 10.42 13.42 6.30
N PRO A 37 9.50 14.22 6.89
CA PRO A 37 9.15 14.13 8.30
C PRO A 37 8.66 12.75 8.75
N VAL A 38 7.85 12.07 7.95
CA VAL A 38 7.29 10.75 8.30
C VAL A 38 8.33 9.65 8.14
N ALA A 39 9.14 9.68 7.08
CA ALA A 39 10.20 8.69 6.86
C ALA A 39 11.32 8.76 7.90
N GLN A 40 11.62 9.95 8.43
CA GLN A 40 12.64 10.13 9.46
C GLN A 40 12.29 9.52 10.82
N ILE A 41 10.99 9.36 11.11
CA ILE A 41 10.51 8.76 12.37
C ILE A 41 10.09 7.30 12.19
N ALA A 42 10.20 6.75 10.98
CA ALA A 42 9.86 5.37 10.68
C ALA A 42 10.96 4.41 11.12
N ASP A 43 10.58 3.22 11.59
CA ASP A 43 11.53 2.14 11.86
C ASP A 43 12.12 1.58 10.55
N TYR A 44 11.32 1.58 9.48
CA TYR A 44 11.75 1.15 8.16
C TYR A 44 11.26 2.11 7.07
N ALA A 45 12.20 2.65 6.28
CA ALA A 45 11.88 3.50 5.13
C ALA A 45 12.19 2.78 3.81
N LEU A 46 11.15 2.50 3.03
CA LEU A 46 11.21 1.94 1.69
C LEU A 46 11.17 3.06 0.66
N ILE A 47 12.31 3.28 -0.01
CA ILE A 47 12.50 4.40 -0.92
C ILE A 47 12.38 3.94 -2.36
N TYR A 48 11.36 4.42 -3.09
CA TYR A 48 11.13 4.07 -4.50
C TYR A 48 11.86 5.00 -5.49
N GLY A 49 12.51 6.05 -4.99
CA GLY A 49 13.27 7.03 -5.78
C GLY A 49 12.45 8.25 -6.22
N ARG A 50 13.16 9.31 -6.63
CA ARG A 50 12.55 10.53 -7.18
C ARG A 50 12.43 10.40 -8.69
N THR A 51 11.33 10.88 -9.25
CA THR A 51 11.16 10.99 -10.69
C THR A 51 11.52 12.42 -11.12
N ASP A 52 12.60 12.59 -11.90
CA ASP A 52 13.01 13.87 -12.50
C ASP A 52 12.18 14.18 -13.77
N GLU A 53 10.86 14.04 -13.68
CA GLU A 53 9.97 14.32 -14.81
C GLU A 53 9.42 15.75 -14.73
N ASN A 54 9.77 16.55 -15.75
CA ASN A 54 9.41 17.97 -15.89
C ASN A 54 7.90 18.25 -15.98
N GLU A 55 7.05 17.22 -16.10
CA GLU A 55 5.60 17.37 -16.10
C GLU A 55 4.97 16.84 -14.80
N MET A 56 4.37 17.74 -14.02
CA MET A 56 3.77 17.44 -12.71
C MET A 56 2.77 16.27 -12.74
N ARG A 57 2.04 16.07 -13.85
CA ARG A 57 1.10 14.95 -14.02
C ARG A 57 1.78 13.61 -14.29
N MET A 58 2.89 13.61 -15.03
CA MET A 58 3.69 12.40 -15.25
C MET A 58 4.37 12.00 -13.94
N ALA A 59 4.98 12.95 -13.24
CA ALA A 59 5.61 12.72 -11.94
C ALA A 59 4.66 12.10 -10.89
N ALA A 60 3.39 12.53 -10.85
CA ALA A 60 2.38 11.95 -9.94
C ALA A 60 2.01 10.51 -10.33
N THR A 61 1.81 10.25 -11.61
CA THR A 61 1.47 8.90 -12.13
C THR A 61 2.63 7.94 -11.91
N THR A 62 3.86 8.37 -12.21
CA THR A 62 5.08 7.59 -12.01
C THR A 62 5.34 7.33 -10.53
N SER A 63 5.08 8.30 -9.65
CA SER A 63 5.16 8.10 -8.20
C SER A 63 4.15 7.06 -7.72
N LEU A 64 2.89 7.13 -8.15
CA LEU A 64 1.87 6.15 -7.76
C LEU A 64 2.20 4.76 -8.28
N PHE A 65 2.68 4.65 -9.53
CA PHE A 65 3.13 3.38 -10.09
C PHE A 65 4.28 2.77 -9.28
N ALA A 66 5.29 3.56 -8.94
CA ALA A 66 6.43 3.11 -8.15
C ALA A 66 6.01 2.66 -6.72
N GLN A 67 5.04 3.36 -6.12
CA GLN A 67 4.45 2.96 -4.83
C GLN A 67 3.73 1.62 -4.92
N LEU A 68 2.86 1.43 -5.93
CA LEU A 68 2.14 0.17 -6.15
C LEU A 68 3.11 -0.98 -6.44
N PHE A 69 4.12 -0.75 -7.28
CA PHE A 69 5.15 -1.73 -7.58
C PHE A 69 5.95 -2.14 -6.33
N THR A 70 6.25 -1.18 -5.45
CA THR A 70 6.89 -1.46 -4.15
C THR A 70 6.02 -2.36 -3.28
N VAL A 71 4.71 -2.10 -3.23
CA VAL A 71 3.75 -2.95 -2.51
C VAL A 71 3.72 -4.36 -3.11
N ASP A 72 3.72 -4.48 -4.44
CA ASP A 72 3.73 -5.79 -5.11
C ASP A 72 4.97 -6.60 -4.74
N ILE A 73 6.17 -5.99 -4.71
CA ILE A 73 7.40 -6.68 -4.30
C ILE A 73 7.28 -7.23 -2.88
N LEU A 74 6.79 -6.42 -1.94
CA LEU A 74 6.59 -6.84 -0.56
C LEU A 74 5.57 -7.99 -0.48
N TYR A 75 4.48 -7.87 -1.23
CA TYR A 75 3.44 -8.89 -1.29
C TYR A 75 3.98 -10.21 -1.83
N TYR A 76 4.67 -10.22 -2.97
CA TYR A 76 5.25 -11.43 -3.53
C TYR A 76 6.27 -12.07 -2.61
N ARG A 77 7.11 -11.28 -1.93
CA ARG A 77 8.05 -11.82 -0.94
C ARG A 77 7.30 -12.44 0.25
N PHE A 78 6.26 -11.78 0.75
CA PHE A 78 5.42 -12.31 1.81
C PHE A 78 4.73 -13.63 1.41
N VAL A 79 4.21 -13.71 0.18
CA VAL A 79 3.63 -14.94 -0.39
C VAL A 79 4.65 -16.05 -0.51
N ALA A 80 5.83 -15.76 -1.04
CA ALA A 80 6.89 -16.76 -1.17
C ALA A 80 7.30 -17.35 0.19
N LEU A 81 7.30 -16.53 1.25
CA LEU A 81 7.62 -16.97 2.61
C LEU A 81 6.48 -17.74 3.31
N ASN A 82 5.22 -17.56 2.87
CA ASN A 82 4.03 -18.09 3.54
C ASN A 82 3.13 -18.90 2.59
N TYR A 83 3.72 -19.53 1.59
CA TYR A 83 3.05 -20.06 0.41
C TYR A 83 1.77 -20.86 0.72
N HIS A 84 1.86 -21.85 1.60
CA HIS A 84 0.73 -22.72 1.94
C HIS A 84 -0.44 -21.96 2.58
N ALA A 85 -0.17 -21.11 3.57
CA ALA A 85 -1.22 -20.34 4.25
C ALA A 85 -1.89 -19.32 3.32
N ILE A 86 -1.14 -18.73 2.39
CA ILE A 86 -1.68 -17.72 1.48
C ILE A 86 -2.49 -18.35 0.35
N LEU A 87 -2.08 -19.50 -0.18
CA LEU A 87 -2.84 -20.19 -1.23
C LEU A 87 -4.29 -20.46 -0.84
N ASP A 88 -4.51 -20.88 0.40
CA ASP A 88 -5.86 -21.14 0.90
C ASP A 88 -6.69 -19.85 0.94
N CYS A 89 -6.10 -18.76 1.43
CA CYS A 89 -6.74 -17.45 1.49
C CYS A 89 -7.09 -16.90 0.08
N ILE A 90 -6.16 -17.00 -0.88
CA ILE A 90 -6.41 -16.61 -2.28
C ILE A 90 -7.54 -17.46 -2.87
N THR A 91 -7.53 -18.76 -2.63
CA THR A 91 -8.56 -19.68 -3.12
C THR A 91 -9.92 -19.34 -2.54
N GLN A 92 -10.00 -19.10 -1.23
CA GLN A 92 -11.25 -18.70 -0.56
C GLN A 92 -11.77 -17.36 -1.08
N SER A 93 -10.90 -16.36 -1.25
CA SER A 93 -11.27 -15.06 -1.81
C SER A 93 -11.86 -15.20 -3.23
N LYS A 94 -11.23 -16.03 -4.07
CA LYS A 94 -11.75 -16.33 -5.42
C LYS A 94 -13.11 -17.02 -5.37
N MET A 95 -13.27 -18.04 -4.52
CA MET A 95 -14.54 -18.74 -4.35
C MET A 95 -15.67 -17.80 -3.87
N ALA A 96 -15.37 -16.90 -2.94
CA ALA A 96 -16.33 -15.90 -2.45
C ALA A 96 -16.80 -14.97 -3.58
N LEU A 97 -15.86 -14.51 -4.43
CA LEU A 97 -16.18 -13.69 -5.59
C LEU A 97 -17.03 -14.43 -6.62
N ASP A 98 -16.70 -15.69 -6.92
CA ASP A 98 -17.46 -16.52 -7.86
C ASP A 98 -18.89 -16.78 -7.35
N ASN A 99 -19.05 -17.03 -6.04
CA ASN A 99 -20.36 -17.20 -5.42
C ASN A 99 -21.17 -15.89 -5.47
N TYR A 100 -20.55 -14.75 -5.21
CA TYR A 100 -21.20 -13.44 -5.35
C TYR A 100 -21.68 -13.17 -6.78
N ARG A 101 -20.85 -13.48 -7.80
CA ARG A 101 -21.23 -13.35 -9.21
C ARG A 101 -22.41 -14.26 -9.59
N LYS A 102 -22.41 -15.51 -9.12
CA LYS A 102 -23.54 -16.43 -9.34
C LYS A 102 -24.82 -15.91 -8.70
N HIS A 103 -24.72 -15.37 -7.48
CA HIS A 103 -25.86 -14.76 -6.80
C HIS A 103 -26.44 -13.61 -7.64
N LEU A 104 -25.62 -12.65 -8.07
CA LEU A 104 -26.05 -11.53 -8.92
C LEU A 104 -26.72 -11.99 -10.23
N ALA A 105 -26.22 -13.06 -10.86
CA ALA A 105 -26.82 -13.60 -12.09
C ALA A 105 -28.19 -14.26 -11.88
N THR A 106 -28.58 -14.54 -10.63
CA THR A 106 -29.88 -15.15 -10.28
C THR A 106 -30.89 -14.09 -9.81
N ILE A 107 -30.46 -12.84 -9.64
CA ILE A 107 -31.35 -11.73 -9.28
C ILE A 107 -32.02 -11.24 -10.57
N ASP A 108 -33.30 -11.55 -10.72
CA ASP A 108 -34.12 -10.95 -11.77
C ASP A 108 -34.43 -9.50 -11.34
N PHE A 109 -33.89 -8.53 -12.08
CA PHE A 109 -34.20 -7.13 -11.84
C PHE A 109 -35.64 -6.89 -12.27
N LYS A 110 -36.56 -6.83 -11.30
CA LYS A 110 -37.91 -6.32 -11.53
C LYS A 110 -37.78 -4.86 -12.02
N HIS A 111 -37.94 -4.67 -13.32
CA HIS A 111 -38.25 -3.39 -13.94
C HIS A 111 -39.64 -2.91 -13.51
#